data_AF-A0A2Z6U8V8-F1
#
_entry.id   AF-A0A2Z6U8V8-F1
#
_cell.length_a   1.000
_cell.length_b   1.000
_cell.length_c   1.000
_cell.angle_alpha   90.00
_cell.angle_beta   90.00
_cell.angle_gamma   90.00
#
_symmetry.space_group_name_H-M   'P 1'
#
loop_
_entity.id
_entity.type
_entity.pdbx_description
1 polymer ?
#
loop_
_entity_poly.entity_id
_entity_poly.type
_entity_poly.pdbx_seq_one_letter_code
_entity_poly.pdbx_strand_id
1 'polypeptide(L)'
;MPVKVHIYVATTHGLVAVQNMTLLEEQGTRSIVTIDGSAKLAGISDAYDFFVKSPTGLIHNHFGGSAYRINVDNAIDQGESWQLGFYLAHLLYANNQLAQSEITQGDIALCVTGAVSTFDMSVKKIEGLEKKIVSAKGQIMHWMSNGIMVQWIMPNANDVGQTLTLPCSGFGASSLFDCASKLLSRGVLRSIPECLSIQLEEDSPQLEMLLPLKNTPSISDYEEPEFEKNETKITNQNQKQIYIVSGALSLLVVSVLTIFLSHHYFLNSPSPSILKSTLSDSGICDHTSFQQSNTLDDLPIVTLPKLSLSTLCELKLGLDNKIKSVWLVSDSGALVRLAKLENSWQIPLPDNRRITRNFTLVLSERYLDEADHQSLNTYLRTTAKGFQQVGFVDTSERFDLATISPWFSQQSYSVNFIVGKLSL
;
A
#
# COMPACT_ATOMS: atom_id res chain seq x y z
N MET A 1 -8.81 -17.52 -1.20
CA MET A 1 -9.86 -16.48 -1.11
C MET A 1 -9.17 -15.12 -1.20
N PRO A 2 -9.82 -14.05 -1.70
CA PRO A 2 -9.19 -12.73 -1.69
C PRO A 2 -8.92 -12.29 -0.25
N VAL A 3 -7.74 -11.74 0.02
CA VAL A 3 -7.38 -11.16 1.32
C VAL A 3 -8.43 -10.13 1.72
N LYS A 4 -9.02 -10.29 2.91
CA LYS A 4 -9.98 -9.35 3.48
C LYS A 4 -9.34 -8.53 4.58
N VAL A 5 -9.82 -7.30 4.73
CA VAL A 5 -9.29 -6.34 5.70
C VAL A 5 -10.32 -6.12 6.79
N HIS A 6 -9.94 -6.41 8.03
CA HIS A 6 -10.76 -6.21 9.22
C HIS A 6 -10.37 -4.90 9.90
N ILE A 7 -11.37 -4.10 10.26
CA ILE A 7 -11.17 -2.85 11.00
C ILE A 7 -11.49 -3.09 12.48
N TYR A 8 -10.53 -2.73 13.32
CA TYR A 8 -10.67 -2.71 14.77
C TYR A 8 -10.42 -1.30 15.29
N VAL A 9 -11.42 -0.68 15.90
CA VAL A 9 -11.28 0.62 16.53
C VAL A 9 -10.63 0.46 17.90
N ALA A 10 -9.47 1.08 18.10
CA ALA A 10 -8.76 1.03 19.37
C ALA A 10 -9.37 2.00 20.40
N THR A 11 -9.87 1.44 21.50
CA THR A 11 -10.44 2.17 22.63
C THR A 11 -9.62 1.93 23.89
N THR A 12 -9.88 2.72 24.94
CA THR A 12 -9.22 2.52 26.24
C THR A 12 -9.67 1.24 26.96
N HIS A 13 -10.69 0.55 26.44
CA HIS A 13 -11.23 -0.70 26.97
C HIS A 13 -10.86 -1.92 26.10
N GLY A 14 -10.12 -1.71 25.01
CA GLY A 14 -9.74 -2.77 24.07
C GLY A 14 -10.07 -2.41 22.63
N LEU A 15 -9.88 -3.37 21.73
CA LEU A 15 -10.26 -3.24 20.34
C LEU A 15 -11.75 -3.52 20.17
N VAL A 16 -12.41 -2.73 19.33
CA VAL A 16 -13.81 -2.92 18.94
C VAL A 16 -13.85 -3.26 17.46
N ALA A 17 -14.32 -4.46 17.12
CA ALA A 17 -14.40 -4.93 15.75
C ALA A 17 -15.55 -4.24 15.00
N VAL A 18 -15.30 -3.77 13.78
CA VAL A 18 -16.34 -3.48 12.80
C VAL A 18 -16.72 -4.81 12.13
N GLN A 19 -17.83 -5.41 12.57
CA GLN A 19 -18.24 -6.76 12.17
C GLN A 19 -18.91 -6.77 10.79
N ASN A 20 -19.81 -5.82 10.54
CA ASN A 20 -20.45 -5.66 9.24
C ASN A 20 -20.91 -4.22 8.98
N MET A 21 -21.15 -3.93 7.70
CA MET A 21 -21.63 -2.64 7.22
C MET A 21 -22.64 -2.84 6.09
N THR A 22 -23.76 -2.11 6.16
CA THR A 22 -24.82 -2.14 5.15
C THR A 22 -25.26 -0.73 4.80
N LEU A 23 -25.35 -0.42 3.51
CA LEU A 23 -25.99 0.79 3.01
C LEU A 23 -27.52 0.69 3.19
N LEU A 24 -28.15 1.74 3.70
CA LEU A 24 -29.59 1.84 3.87
C LEU A 24 -30.16 2.72 2.74
N GLU A 25 -30.96 2.12 1.86
CA GLU A 25 -31.47 2.79 0.65
C GLU A 25 -32.69 3.68 0.91
N GLU A 26 -33.37 3.50 2.04
CA GLU A 26 -34.58 4.24 2.37
C GLU A 26 -34.28 5.71 2.71
N GLN A 27 -34.87 6.62 1.94
CA GLN A 27 -34.69 8.05 2.14
C GLN A 27 -35.19 8.51 3.51
N GLY A 28 -34.43 9.40 4.16
CA GLY A 28 -34.76 9.92 5.49
C GLY A 28 -34.35 8.99 6.64
N THR A 29 -33.84 7.79 6.36
CA THR A 29 -33.25 6.91 7.36
C THR A 29 -31.98 7.52 7.95
N ARG A 30 -31.76 7.31 9.25
CA ARG A 30 -30.54 7.72 9.94
C ARG A 30 -29.49 6.62 9.90
N SER A 31 -28.22 7.00 9.82
CA SER A 31 -27.14 6.05 10.04
C SER A 31 -27.09 5.64 11.50
N ILE A 32 -26.85 4.35 11.74
CA ILE A 32 -26.84 3.79 13.09
C ILE A 32 -25.66 2.86 13.30
N VAL A 33 -25.20 2.82 14.55
CA VAL A 33 -24.19 1.87 15.01
C VAL A 33 -24.85 0.91 16.00
N THR A 34 -24.94 -0.38 15.66
CA THR A 34 -25.51 -1.41 16.54
C THR A 34 -24.42 -2.25 17.18
N ILE A 35 -24.72 -2.85 18.34
CA ILE A 35 -23.78 -3.67 19.09
C ILE A 35 -24.16 -5.15 18.95
N ASP A 36 -23.20 -5.96 18.53
CA ASP A 36 -23.19 -7.42 18.51
C ASP A 36 -24.46 -8.04 17.88
N GLY A 37 -24.87 -7.50 16.73
CA GLY A 37 -26.03 -7.97 15.97
C GLY A 37 -27.39 -7.63 16.62
N SER A 38 -27.39 -6.98 17.78
CA SER A 38 -28.60 -6.58 18.49
C SER A 38 -29.22 -5.30 17.90
N ALA A 39 -30.39 -4.92 18.42
CA ALA A 39 -31.01 -3.61 18.15
C ALA A 39 -30.47 -2.48 19.05
N LYS A 40 -29.53 -2.78 19.96
CA LYS A 40 -28.96 -1.78 20.87
C LYS A 40 -28.01 -0.86 20.11
N LEU A 41 -28.23 0.45 20.25
CA LEU A 41 -27.36 1.47 19.67
C LEU A 41 -26.10 1.68 20.51
N ALA A 42 -24.97 1.88 19.85
CA ALA A 42 -23.75 2.40 20.49
C ALA A 42 -23.91 3.90 20.80
N GLY A 43 -23.21 4.38 21.83
CA GLY A 43 -23.32 5.78 22.28
C GLY A 43 -22.93 6.81 21.21
N ILE A 44 -22.06 6.42 20.28
CA ILE A 44 -21.63 7.25 19.14
C ILE A 44 -22.65 7.33 17.98
N SER A 45 -23.81 6.67 18.07
CA SER A 45 -24.70 6.51 16.90
C SER A 45 -25.17 7.84 16.31
N ASP A 46 -25.53 8.84 17.13
CA ASP A 46 -25.95 10.15 16.61
C ASP A 46 -24.76 10.92 15.99
N ALA A 47 -23.57 10.85 16.59
CA ALA A 47 -22.36 11.45 16.03
C ALA A 47 -21.96 10.79 14.70
N TYR A 48 -22.18 9.49 14.58
CA TYR A 48 -21.99 8.75 13.34
C TYR A 48 -23.00 9.16 12.26
N ASP A 49 -24.27 9.39 12.60
CA ASP A 49 -25.25 9.94 11.66
C ASP A 49 -24.77 11.28 11.08
N PHE A 50 -24.28 12.20 11.91
CA PHE A 50 -23.71 13.46 11.42
C PHE A 50 -22.44 13.29 10.58
N PHE A 51 -21.62 12.29 10.90
CA PHE A 51 -20.41 11.97 10.13
C PHE A 51 -20.75 11.43 8.73
N VAL A 52 -21.93 10.83 8.57
CA VAL A 52 -22.42 10.32 7.28
C VAL A 52 -23.23 11.34 6.51
N LYS A 53 -24.18 12.00 7.16
CA LYS A 53 -25.32 12.66 6.51
C LYS A 53 -24.96 13.89 5.67
N SER A 54 -25.57 13.99 4.49
CA SER A 54 -25.51 15.17 3.60
C SER A 54 -25.99 16.47 4.28
N PRO A 55 -25.45 17.66 3.93
CA PRO A 55 -24.38 17.92 2.95
C PRO A 55 -22.97 17.99 3.54
N THR A 56 -22.84 17.92 4.87
CA THR A 56 -21.56 18.14 5.56
C THR A 56 -20.89 16.84 6.00
N GLY A 57 -21.60 15.71 5.94
CA GLY A 57 -21.12 14.41 6.33
C GLY A 57 -20.02 13.93 5.40
N LEU A 58 -18.86 13.62 5.99
CA LEU A 58 -17.67 13.22 5.27
C LEU A 58 -17.89 11.95 4.44
N ILE A 59 -18.66 10.99 4.98
CA ILE A 59 -18.93 9.73 4.26
C ILE A 59 -19.81 9.98 3.03
N HIS A 60 -20.90 10.74 3.15
CA HIS A 60 -21.73 11.07 1.99
C HIS A 60 -20.92 11.79 0.90
N ASN A 61 -20.09 12.76 1.30
CA ASN A 61 -19.31 13.55 0.35
C ASN A 61 -18.27 12.71 -0.39
N HIS A 62 -17.67 11.70 0.25
CA HIS A 62 -16.62 10.88 -0.35
C HIS A 62 -17.16 9.61 -1.03
N PHE A 63 -18.18 8.96 -0.46
CA PHE A 63 -18.63 7.63 -0.88
C PHE A 63 -20.08 7.60 -1.37
N GLY A 64 -20.80 8.73 -1.28
CA GLY A 64 -22.23 8.77 -1.49
C GLY A 64 -23.00 8.06 -0.37
N GLY A 65 -24.23 7.64 -0.67
CA GLY A 65 -25.13 7.02 0.30
C GLY A 65 -25.72 8.02 1.31
N SER A 66 -26.98 7.82 1.69
CA SER A 66 -27.65 8.70 2.66
C SER A 66 -27.55 8.19 4.10
N ALA A 67 -27.47 6.86 4.27
CA ALA A 67 -27.45 6.24 5.59
C ALA A 67 -26.80 4.87 5.56
N TYR A 68 -26.15 4.50 6.68
CA TYR A 68 -25.51 3.21 6.84
C TYR A 68 -25.83 2.60 8.20
N ARG A 69 -25.94 1.27 8.25
CA ARG A 69 -25.87 0.50 9.49
C ARG A 69 -24.48 -0.10 9.62
N ILE A 70 -23.79 0.21 10.72
CA ILE A 70 -22.56 -0.49 11.12
C ILE A 70 -22.87 -1.33 12.35
N ASN A 71 -22.42 -2.58 12.35
CA ASN A 71 -22.46 -3.43 13.53
C ASN A 71 -21.05 -3.59 14.12
N VAL A 72 -20.92 -3.37 15.43
CA VAL A 72 -19.66 -3.51 16.17
C VAL A 72 -19.79 -4.55 17.27
N ASP A 73 -18.70 -5.23 17.63
CA ASP A 73 -18.75 -6.28 18.66
C ASP A 73 -18.97 -5.73 20.09
N ASN A 74 -18.57 -4.49 20.35
CA ASN A 74 -18.64 -3.87 21.68
C ASN A 74 -19.02 -2.39 21.59
N ALA A 75 -19.51 -1.84 22.70
CA ALA A 75 -19.92 -0.45 22.77
C ALA A 75 -18.72 0.51 22.60
N ILE A 76 -18.91 1.53 21.76
CA ILE A 76 -18.11 2.75 21.75
C ILE A 76 -19.04 3.85 22.28
N ASP A 77 -18.75 4.34 23.49
CA ASP A 77 -19.69 5.20 24.20
C ASP A 77 -19.60 6.67 23.76
N GLN A 78 -18.38 7.21 23.62
CA GLN A 78 -18.16 8.63 23.37
C GLN A 78 -16.77 8.95 22.78
N GLY A 79 -16.58 10.22 22.44
CA GLY A 79 -15.34 10.77 21.87
C GLY A 79 -15.28 10.67 20.35
N GLU A 80 -14.20 11.17 19.76
CA GLU A 80 -14.05 11.28 18.30
C GLU A 80 -13.01 10.30 17.73
N SER A 81 -12.28 9.62 18.61
CA SER A 81 -11.15 8.76 18.22
C SER A 81 -11.50 7.49 17.41
N TRP A 82 -12.80 7.27 17.15
CA TRP A 82 -13.34 6.21 16.29
C TRP A 82 -13.46 6.64 14.83
N GLN A 83 -13.50 7.95 14.54
CA GLN A 83 -13.83 8.51 13.22
C GLN A 83 -12.88 8.00 12.14
N LEU A 84 -11.57 7.94 12.40
CA LEU A 84 -10.61 7.41 11.43
C LEU A 84 -10.87 5.94 11.11
N GLY A 85 -11.16 5.11 12.12
CA GLY A 85 -11.47 3.69 11.92
C GLY A 85 -12.72 3.51 11.08
N PHE A 86 -13.77 4.26 11.36
CA PHE A 86 -15.02 4.18 10.62
C PHE A 86 -14.87 4.72 9.19
N TYR A 87 -14.11 5.80 8.99
CA TYR A 87 -13.78 6.29 7.66
C TYR A 87 -13.06 5.22 6.83
N LEU A 88 -12.05 4.54 7.41
CA LEU A 88 -11.35 3.45 6.72
C LEU A 88 -12.26 2.24 6.46
N ALA A 89 -13.22 1.96 7.34
CA ALA A 89 -14.22 0.92 7.09
C ALA A 89 -15.07 1.26 5.84
N HIS A 90 -15.52 2.51 5.70
CA HIS A 90 -16.24 2.98 4.51
C HIS A 90 -15.39 2.91 3.25
N LEU A 91 -14.14 3.35 3.33
CA LEU A 91 -13.17 3.27 2.25
C LEU A 91 -13.02 1.82 1.75
N LEU A 92 -12.83 0.88 2.67
CA LEU A 92 -12.68 -0.53 2.34
C LEU A 92 -14.01 -1.15 1.86
N TYR A 93 -15.15 -0.70 2.37
CA TYR A 93 -16.47 -1.16 1.96
C TYR A 93 -16.75 -0.75 0.50
N ALA A 94 -16.51 0.51 0.15
CA ALA A 94 -16.64 1.01 -1.21
C ALA A 94 -15.73 0.26 -2.22
N ASN A 95 -14.58 -0.24 -1.75
CA ASN A 95 -13.66 -1.04 -2.56
C ASN A 95 -13.92 -2.57 -2.51
N ASN A 96 -15.00 -3.04 -1.87
CA ASN A 96 -15.30 -4.46 -1.65
C ASN A 96 -14.18 -5.25 -0.91
N GLN A 97 -13.35 -4.54 -0.14
CA GLN A 97 -12.22 -5.08 0.62
C GLN A 97 -12.51 -5.29 2.11
N LEU A 98 -13.52 -4.60 2.66
CA LEU A 98 -13.91 -4.74 4.06
C LEU A 98 -14.38 -6.18 4.33
N ALA A 99 -13.83 -6.79 5.38
CA ALA A 99 -14.29 -8.07 5.88
C ALA A 99 -15.68 -7.93 6.54
N GLN A 100 -16.53 -8.93 6.35
CA GLN A 100 -17.89 -8.99 6.92
C GLN A 100 -18.08 -10.29 7.74
N SER A 101 -16.97 -10.98 8.03
CA SER A 101 -16.90 -12.27 8.72
C SER A 101 -15.88 -12.19 9.85
N GLU A 102 -15.74 -13.26 10.64
CA GLU A 102 -14.65 -13.36 11.60
C GLU A 102 -13.29 -13.40 10.92
N ILE A 103 -12.25 -12.97 11.65
CA ILE A 103 -10.89 -12.91 11.16
C ILE A 103 -10.26 -14.29 11.05
N THR A 104 -9.61 -14.56 9.93
CA THR A 104 -8.99 -15.85 9.63
C THR A 104 -7.54 -15.69 9.17
N GLN A 105 -6.80 -16.80 9.11
CA GLN A 105 -5.41 -16.79 8.69
C GLN A 105 -5.28 -16.26 7.24
N GLY A 106 -4.35 -15.32 7.03
CA GLY A 106 -4.15 -14.65 5.75
C GLY A 106 -4.93 -13.33 5.58
N ASP A 107 -5.82 -13.01 6.52
CA ASP A 107 -6.45 -11.69 6.59
C ASP A 107 -5.53 -10.62 7.21
N ILE A 108 -5.91 -9.36 7.04
CA ILE A 108 -5.23 -8.20 7.61
C ILE A 108 -6.12 -7.56 8.68
N ALA A 109 -5.59 -7.38 9.88
CA ALA A 109 -6.22 -6.62 10.96
C ALA A 109 -5.64 -5.21 11.05
N LEU A 110 -6.47 -4.19 10.80
CA LEU A 110 -6.11 -2.80 11.05
C LEU A 110 -6.63 -2.36 12.41
N CYS A 111 -5.71 -2.09 13.34
CA CYS A 111 -6.01 -1.49 14.64
C CYS A 111 -5.91 0.03 14.51
N VAL A 112 -7.03 0.73 14.52
CA VAL A 112 -7.11 2.13 14.10
C VAL A 112 -7.64 3.01 15.22
N THR A 113 -7.02 4.18 15.39
CA THR A 113 -7.60 5.25 16.20
C THR A 113 -7.23 6.62 15.65
N GLY A 114 -8.12 7.59 15.80
CA GLY A 114 -7.89 8.96 15.35
C GLY A 114 -9.19 9.73 15.23
N ALA A 115 -9.12 11.03 15.51
CA ALA A 115 -10.19 11.97 15.18
C ALA A 115 -9.92 12.55 13.80
N VAL A 116 -10.97 12.88 13.05
CA VAL A 116 -10.88 13.37 11.68
C VAL A 116 -11.56 14.73 11.62
N SER A 117 -10.84 15.73 11.15
CA SER A 117 -11.44 17.02 10.85
C SER A 117 -12.19 16.94 9.52
N THR A 118 -13.48 17.26 9.54
CA THR A 118 -14.33 17.27 8.35
C THR A 118 -14.09 18.48 7.44
N PHE A 119 -13.30 19.46 7.90
CA PHE A 119 -12.96 20.67 7.14
C PHE A 119 -11.72 20.48 6.25
N ASP A 120 -10.62 19.99 6.83
CA ASP A 120 -9.31 19.87 6.16
C ASP A 120 -8.88 18.39 5.97
N MET A 121 -9.73 17.44 6.37
CA MET A 121 -9.46 15.99 6.33
C MET A 121 -8.19 15.56 7.07
N SER A 122 -7.67 16.40 7.96
CA SER A 122 -6.52 16.05 8.77
C SER A 122 -6.91 15.09 9.89
N VAL A 123 -5.97 14.21 10.24
CA VAL A 123 -6.12 13.29 11.37
C VAL A 123 -5.58 13.99 12.61
N LYS A 124 -6.48 14.34 13.52
CA LYS A 124 -6.17 15.12 14.72
C LYS A 124 -5.66 14.23 15.85
N LYS A 125 -4.84 14.83 16.70
CA LYS A 125 -4.30 14.21 17.92
C LYS A 125 -5.45 13.73 18.81
N ILE A 126 -5.29 12.56 19.40
CA ILE A 126 -6.22 11.99 20.38
C ILE A 126 -5.56 11.86 21.75
N GLU A 127 -6.39 11.66 22.77
CA GLU A 127 -5.94 11.35 24.12
C GLU A 127 -5.89 9.84 24.39
N GLY A 128 -5.16 9.45 25.43
CA GLY A 128 -5.16 8.08 25.95
C GLY A 128 -4.54 7.02 25.05
N LEU A 129 -3.70 7.41 24.08
CA LEU A 129 -3.09 6.47 23.11
C LEU A 129 -2.34 5.32 23.80
N GLU A 130 -1.52 5.61 24.82
CA GLU A 130 -0.79 4.57 25.56
C GLU A 130 -1.73 3.53 26.17
N LYS A 131 -2.82 3.97 26.80
CA LYS A 131 -3.82 3.07 27.39
C LYS A 131 -4.50 2.22 26.31
N LYS A 132 -4.83 2.79 25.16
CA LYS A 132 -5.40 2.05 24.01
C LYS A 132 -4.46 0.94 23.54
N ILE A 133 -3.16 1.24 23.45
CA ILE A 133 -2.14 0.27 23.03
C ILE A 133 -2.00 -0.85 24.06
N VAL A 134 -1.92 -0.50 25.36
CA VAL A 134 -1.85 -1.50 26.44
C VAL A 134 -3.06 -2.42 26.41
N SER A 135 -4.27 -1.86 26.25
CA SER A 135 -5.51 -2.64 26.19
C SER A 135 -5.59 -3.54 24.94
N ALA A 136 -5.05 -3.10 23.80
CA ALA A 136 -5.06 -3.86 22.55
C ALA A 136 -3.97 -4.95 22.48
N LYS A 137 -2.88 -4.79 23.24
CA LYS A 137 -1.66 -5.62 23.14
C LYS A 137 -1.93 -7.12 23.20
N GLY A 138 -2.77 -7.58 24.13
CA GLY A 138 -3.07 -9.00 24.31
C GLY A 138 -3.66 -9.64 23.04
N GLN A 139 -4.66 -9.00 22.45
CA GLN A 139 -5.35 -9.46 21.26
C GLN A 139 -4.45 -9.40 20.01
N ILE A 140 -3.66 -8.34 19.87
CA ILE A 140 -2.69 -8.19 18.78
C ILE A 140 -1.66 -9.31 18.81
N MET A 141 -1.07 -9.59 19.98
CA MET A 141 -0.08 -10.68 20.11
C MET A 141 -0.70 -12.05 19.80
N HIS A 142 -1.96 -12.28 20.21
CA HIS A 142 -2.70 -13.49 19.88
C HIS A 142 -2.87 -13.65 18.36
N TRP A 143 -3.34 -12.62 17.64
CA TRP A 143 -3.48 -12.67 16.19
C TRP A 143 -2.16 -12.89 15.46
N MET A 144 -1.11 -12.19 15.85
CA MET A 144 0.22 -12.37 15.26
C MET A 144 0.73 -13.80 15.46
N SER A 145 0.49 -14.42 16.62
CA SER A 145 0.85 -15.81 16.87
C SER A 145 0.09 -16.81 15.99
N ASN A 146 -1.09 -16.43 15.48
CA ASN A 146 -1.91 -17.21 14.55
C ASN A 146 -1.65 -16.86 13.08
N GLY A 147 -0.58 -16.10 12.77
CA GLY A 147 -0.21 -15.74 11.39
C GLY A 147 -1.12 -14.71 10.73
N ILE A 148 -1.86 -13.92 11.52
CA ILE A 148 -2.64 -12.79 11.04
C ILE A 148 -1.73 -11.56 10.96
N MET A 149 -1.77 -10.85 9.83
CA MET A 149 -1.04 -9.60 9.68
C MET A 149 -1.77 -8.50 10.45
N VAL A 150 -1.09 -7.86 11.40
CA VAL A 150 -1.66 -6.78 12.20
C VAL A 150 -0.91 -5.47 11.95
N GLN A 151 -1.66 -4.40 11.74
CA GLN A 151 -1.12 -3.07 11.54
C GLN A 151 -1.82 -2.03 12.42
N TRP A 152 -1.03 -1.20 13.11
CA TRP A 152 -1.51 -0.10 13.93
C TRP A 152 -1.52 1.23 13.16
N ILE A 153 -2.63 1.97 13.25
CA ILE A 153 -2.80 3.27 12.59
C ILE A 153 -3.27 4.28 13.65
N MET A 154 -2.54 5.39 13.75
CA MET A 154 -2.78 6.44 14.74
C MET A 154 -2.53 7.83 14.15
N PRO A 155 -2.94 8.93 14.81
CA PRO A 155 -2.59 10.27 14.36
C PRO A 155 -1.08 10.49 14.39
N ASN A 156 -0.52 11.09 13.34
CA ASN A 156 0.89 11.47 13.29
C ASN A 156 1.24 12.46 14.41
N ALA A 157 0.29 13.31 14.81
CA ALA A 157 0.45 14.23 15.95
C ALA A 157 0.52 13.54 17.32
N ASN A 158 0.25 12.23 17.40
CA ASN A 158 0.51 11.42 18.58
C ASN A 158 1.87 10.71 18.52
N ASP A 159 2.54 10.72 17.38
CA ASP A 159 3.87 10.15 17.18
C ASP A 159 4.95 11.14 17.66
N VAL A 160 4.89 11.50 18.94
CA VAL A 160 5.69 12.60 19.51
C VAL A 160 7.04 12.09 20.03
N GLY A 161 7.84 11.46 19.17
CA GLY A 161 9.28 11.22 19.40
C GLY A 161 9.69 10.52 20.70
N GLN A 162 8.76 9.93 21.46
CA GLN A 162 9.01 9.14 22.65
C GLN A 162 8.71 7.67 22.38
N THR A 163 9.45 6.83 23.10
CA THR A 163 9.55 5.37 23.16
C THR A 163 8.22 4.61 23.28
N LEU A 164 7.26 4.87 22.40
CA LEU A 164 5.97 4.21 22.38
C LEU A 164 6.12 2.86 21.67
N THR A 165 6.34 1.81 22.45
CA THR A 165 6.52 0.46 21.91
C THR A 165 5.17 -0.09 21.44
N LEU A 166 4.96 -0.07 20.12
CA LEU A 166 3.81 -0.71 19.50
C LEU A 166 3.94 -2.25 19.56
N PRO A 167 2.83 -2.99 19.75
CA PRO A 167 2.83 -4.45 19.77
C PRO A 167 2.97 -5.07 18.37
N CYS A 168 2.86 -4.27 17.31
CA CYS A 168 2.94 -4.68 15.91
C CYS A 168 3.47 -3.52 15.05
N SER A 169 3.64 -3.76 13.74
CA SER A 169 3.98 -2.69 12.81
C SER A 169 2.89 -1.61 12.80
N GLY A 170 3.27 -0.34 12.66
CA GLY A 170 2.30 0.74 12.60
C GLY A 170 2.83 2.01 11.97
N PHE A 171 1.94 2.98 11.75
CA PHE A 171 2.33 4.29 11.24
C PHE A 171 1.38 5.40 11.72
N GLY A 172 1.92 6.61 11.82
CA GLY A 172 1.16 7.84 11.98
C GLY A 172 0.53 8.30 10.67
N ALA A 173 -0.72 8.74 10.71
CA ALA A 173 -1.43 9.40 9.62
C ALA A 173 -1.67 10.87 9.93
N SER A 174 -1.31 11.76 9.01
CA SER A 174 -1.50 13.21 9.14
C SER A 174 -2.82 13.70 8.52
N SER A 175 -3.31 12.99 7.50
CA SER A 175 -4.59 13.23 6.83
C SER A 175 -5.20 11.92 6.35
N LEU A 176 -6.46 11.96 5.92
CA LEU A 176 -7.12 10.82 5.29
C LEU A 176 -6.41 10.36 4.02
N PHE A 177 -5.92 11.31 3.22
CA PHE A 177 -5.16 11.02 2.01
C PHE A 177 -3.80 10.36 2.32
N ASP A 178 -3.06 10.88 3.30
CA ASP A 178 -1.80 10.27 3.76
C ASP A 178 -2.04 8.84 4.25
N CYS A 179 -3.13 8.62 4.99
CA CYS A 179 -3.54 7.29 5.44
C CYS A 179 -3.83 6.34 4.26
N ALA A 180 -4.67 6.76 3.32
CA ALA A 180 -5.03 5.96 2.15
C ALA A 180 -3.79 5.63 1.28
N SER A 181 -2.90 6.60 1.07
CA SER A 181 -1.66 6.44 0.33
C SER A 181 -0.72 5.43 1.01
N LYS A 182 -0.57 5.51 2.33
CA LYS A 182 0.23 4.55 3.12
C LYS A 182 -0.35 3.14 3.14
N LEU A 183 -1.68 3.00 3.07
CA LEU A 183 -2.35 1.70 2.95
C LEU A 183 -2.19 1.10 1.54
N LEU A 184 -2.28 1.93 0.51
CA LEU A 184 -2.03 1.53 -0.88
C LEU A 184 -0.59 1.05 -1.07
N SER A 185 0.39 1.83 -0.59
CA SER A 185 1.81 1.49 -0.72
C SER A 185 2.18 0.18 -0.02
N ARG A 186 1.39 -0.24 0.97
CA ARG A 186 1.56 -1.48 1.74
C ARG A 186 0.74 -2.65 1.20
N GLY A 187 0.04 -2.48 0.08
CA GLY A 187 -0.78 -3.51 -0.54
C GLY A 187 -2.05 -3.85 0.24
N VAL A 188 -2.44 -3.03 1.23
CA VAL A 188 -3.68 -3.23 2.00
C VAL A 188 -4.87 -2.73 1.19
N LEU A 189 -4.74 -1.53 0.61
CA LEU A 189 -5.72 -0.94 -0.30
C LEU A 189 -5.36 -1.30 -1.75
N ARG A 190 -6.35 -1.59 -2.60
CA ARG A 190 -6.12 -1.88 -4.03
C ARG A 190 -6.09 -0.62 -4.90
N SER A 191 -6.87 0.39 -4.52
CA SER A 191 -7.05 1.63 -5.25
C SER A 191 -7.49 2.75 -4.32
N ILE A 192 -7.05 3.98 -4.60
CA ILE A 192 -7.59 5.18 -3.94
C ILE A 192 -8.86 5.59 -4.70
N PRO A 193 -10.00 5.79 -4.02
CA PRO A 193 -11.21 6.30 -4.66
C PRO A 193 -10.98 7.68 -5.29
N GLU A 194 -11.64 7.91 -6.42
CA GLU A 194 -11.54 9.15 -7.21
C GLU A 194 -11.87 10.40 -6.38
N CYS A 195 -12.76 10.31 -5.40
CA CYS A 195 -13.10 11.42 -4.50
C CYS A 195 -11.93 11.94 -3.65
N LEU A 196 -11.00 11.07 -3.26
CA LEU A 196 -9.75 11.44 -2.56
C LEU A 196 -8.69 11.95 -3.56
N SER A 197 -8.87 11.68 -4.84
CA SER A 197 -7.98 12.09 -5.94
C SER A 197 -8.31 13.50 -6.44
N ILE A 198 -9.59 13.91 -6.41
CA ILE A 198 -10.11 15.17 -6.98
C ILE A 198 -9.71 16.43 -6.17
N GLN A 199 -9.40 16.30 -4.87
CA GLN A 199 -8.98 17.43 -4.02
C GLN A 199 -7.61 18.05 -4.38
N LEU A 200 -7.01 17.64 -5.49
CA LEU A 200 -5.81 18.25 -6.09
C LEU A 200 -6.13 19.34 -7.12
N GLU A 201 -7.35 19.39 -7.69
CA GLU A 201 -7.65 20.31 -8.79
C GLU A 201 -8.17 21.70 -8.32
N GLU A 202 -8.77 21.81 -7.13
CA GLU A 202 -9.42 23.06 -6.70
C GLU A 202 -8.48 24.11 -6.09
N ASP A 203 -7.25 23.75 -5.68
CA ASP A 203 -6.25 24.69 -5.14
C ASP A 203 -5.31 25.29 -6.22
N SER A 204 -5.63 25.10 -7.50
CA SER A 204 -4.91 25.71 -8.64
C SER A 204 -5.75 26.84 -9.26
N PRO A 205 -5.22 28.08 -9.42
CA PRO A 205 -5.99 29.15 -10.05
C PRO A 205 -6.26 28.82 -11.53
N GLN A 206 -7.55 28.79 -11.87
CA GLN A 206 -8.09 28.45 -13.18
C GLN A 206 -7.54 29.33 -14.31
N LEU A 207 -7.27 28.71 -15.46
CA LEU A 207 -7.27 29.37 -16.76
C LEU A 207 -8.34 28.72 -17.64
N GLU A 208 -9.51 29.36 -17.72
CA GLU A 208 -10.44 29.14 -18.83
C GLU A 208 -9.84 29.74 -20.11
N MET A 209 -9.79 28.96 -21.21
CA MET A 209 -10.36 29.39 -22.50
C MET A 209 -10.27 28.33 -23.63
N LEU A 210 -11.44 28.09 -24.23
CA LEU A 210 -11.76 27.80 -25.64
C LEU A 210 -11.78 26.34 -26.18
N LEU A 211 -13.03 25.89 -26.36
CA LEU A 211 -13.65 24.89 -27.27
C LEU A 211 -13.30 25.13 -28.79
N PRO A 212 -13.70 24.30 -29.80
CA PRO A 212 -14.82 23.32 -29.81
C PRO A 212 -14.71 21.99 -30.64
N LEU A 213 -15.61 21.06 -30.29
CA LEU A 213 -16.40 20.07 -31.08
C LEU A 213 -15.80 19.35 -32.32
N LYS A 214 -15.92 18.00 -32.33
CA LYS A 214 -16.55 17.27 -33.47
C LYS A 214 -17.05 15.86 -33.14
N ASN A 215 -18.16 15.55 -33.82
CA ASN A 215 -19.08 14.42 -33.71
C ASN A 215 -18.51 13.03 -34.13
N THR A 216 -19.08 12.00 -33.46
CA THR A 216 -19.53 10.63 -33.86
C THR A 216 -19.35 10.17 -35.34
N PRO A 217 -19.27 8.84 -35.65
CA PRO A 217 -20.32 7.87 -35.29
C PRO A 217 -19.92 6.41 -34.92
N SER A 218 -20.92 5.76 -34.33
CA SER A 218 -21.15 4.33 -34.05
C SER A 218 -21.39 3.47 -35.30
N ILE A 219 -20.89 2.22 -35.29
CA ILE A 219 -21.31 1.05 -36.11
C ILE A 219 -20.91 -0.20 -35.27
N SER A 220 -21.82 -0.94 -34.63
CA SER A 220 -22.74 -2.00 -35.10
C SER A 220 -22.08 -3.37 -35.44
N ASP A 221 -22.65 -4.39 -34.80
CA ASP A 221 -22.84 -5.80 -35.20
C ASP A 221 -21.63 -6.72 -35.41
N TYR A 222 -21.49 -7.72 -34.51
CA TYR A 222 -20.98 -9.03 -34.87
C TYR A 222 -21.76 -10.16 -34.18
N GLU A 223 -22.35 -11.01 -35.01
CA GLU A 223 -23.10 -12.22 -34.71
C GLU A 223 -22.21 -13.37 -34.20
N GLU A 224 -22.82 -14.20 -33.36
CA GLU A 224 -22.29 -15.43 -32.77
C GLU A 224 -22.69 -16.64 -33.65
N PRO A 225 -21.83 -17.66 -33.87
CA PRO A 225 -22.28 -18.92 -34.44
C PRO A 225 -22.31 -20.05 -33.40
N GLU A 226 -23.45 -20.75 -33.39
CA GLU A 226 -23.73 -22.00 -32.70
C GLU A 226 -22.75 -23.13 -33.09
N PHE A 227 -22.33 -23.94 -32.12
CA PHE A 227 -21.58 -25.17 -32.36
C PHE A 227 -22.39 -26.41 -31.95
N GLU A 228 -22.65 -27.23 -32.95
CA GLU A 228 -23.46 -28.44 -32.94
C GLU A 228 -22.71 -29.62 -32.27
N LYS A 229 -23.40 -30.31 -31.35
CA LYS A 229 -22.92 -31.53 -30.67
C LYS A 229 -23.03 -32.74 -31.60
N ASN A 230 -21.94 -33.49 -31.77
CA ASN A 230 -22.00 -34.86 -32.27
C ASN A 230 -21.35 -35.83 -31.26
N GLU A 231 -22.20 -36.65 -30.65
CA GLU A 231 -21.81 -37.82 -29.87
C GLU A 231 -21.52 -38.99 -30.82
N THR A 232 -20.31 -39.56 -30.74
CA THR A 232 -20.03 -40.90 -31.30
C THR A 232 -19.63 -41.86 -30.20
N LYS A 233 -20.49 -42.86 -30.04
CA LYS A 233 -20.40 -44.03 -29.18
C LYS A 233 -19.46 -45.04 -29.84
N ILE A 234 -18.32 -45.36 -29.21
CA ILE A 234 -17.46 -46.48 -29.63
C ILE A 234 -17.45 -47.54 -28.53
N THR A 235 -17.79 -48.75 -28.98
CA THR A 235 -18.03 -49.97 -28.23
C THR A 235 -16.73 -50.62 -27.77
N ASN A 236 -16.76 -51.16 -26.55
CA ASN A 236 -15.73 -51.99 -25.93
C ASN A 236 -15.47 -53.30 -26.69
N GLN A 237 -14.21 -53.60 -26.99
CA GLN A 237 -13.66 -54.96 -26.93
C GLN A 237 -12.12 -54.88 -26.85
N ASN A 238 -11.52 -55.69 -25.96
CA ASN A 238 -10.07 -55.89 -25.72
C ASN A 238 -9.44 -55.16 -24.51
N GLN A 239 -10.11 -55.15 -23.36
CA GLN A 239 -9.46 -54.96 -22.06
C GLN A 239 -8.93 -56.29 -21.50
N LYS A 240 -7.66 -56.61 -21.76
CA LYS A 240 -6.80 -57.32 -20.77
C LYS A 240 -5.31 -57.47 -21.13
N GLN A 241 -4.85 -56.98 -22.29
CA GLN A 241 -3.41 -56.99 -22.61
C GLN A 241 -2.73 -55.61 -22.76
N ILE A 242 -3.46 -54.50 -22.57
CA ILE A 242 -2.91 -53.13 -22.70
C ILE A 242 -2.35 -52.58 -21.36
N TYR A 243 -2.66 -53.20 -20.22
CA TYR A 243 -2.33 -52.61 -18.90
C TYR A 243 -0.85 -52.68 -18.50
N ILE A 244 -0.03 -53.55 -19.09
CA ILE A 244 1.40 -53.66 -18.72
C ILE A 244 2.28 -52.70 -19.56
N VAL A 245 1.92 -52.45 -20.82
CA VAL A 245 2.65 -51.49 -21.69
C VAL A 245 2.20 -50.04 -21.42
N SER A 246 0.93 -49.83 -21.02
CA SER A 246 0.40 -48.50 -20.65
C SER A 246 1.00 -47.92 -19.36
N GLY A 247 1.41 -48.76 -18.39
CA GLY A 247 1.98 -48.29 -17.13
C GLY A 247 3.42 -47.79 -17.25
N ALA A 248 4.23 -48.43 -18.11
CA ALA A 248 5.61 -48.00 -18.34
C ALA A 248 5.68 -46.72 -19.19
N LEU A 249 4.76 -46.56 -20.16
CA LEU A 249 4.69 -45.36 -20.99
C LEU A 249 4.16 -44.15 -20.21
N SER A 250 3.19 -44.33 -19.31
CA SER A 250 2.69 -43.24 -18.47
C SER A 250 3.75 -42.75 -17.46
N LEU A 251 4.56 -43.65 -16.89
CA LEU A 251 5.66 -43.27 -16.01
C LEU A 251 6.76 -42.47 -16.73
N LEU A 252 7.06 -42.81 -18.00
CA LEU A 252 8.03 -42.06 -18.81
C LEU A 252 7.50 -40.69 -19.23
N VAL A 253 6.22 -40.57 -19.57
CA VAL A 253 5.62 -39.27 -19.93
C VAL A 253 5.58 -38.35 -18.71
N VAL A 254 5.24 -38.88 -17.52
CA VAL A 254 5.24 -38.08 -16.28
C VAL A 254 6.65 -37.63 -15.91
N SER A 255 7.68 -38.47 -16.07
CA SER A 255 9.06 -38.09 -15.74
C SER A 255 9.64 -37.06 -16.71
N VAL A 256 9.35 -37.15 -18.00
CA VAL A 256 9.78 -36.15 -18.98
C VAL A 256 9.05 -34.83 -18.73
N LEU A 257 7.76 -34.86 -18.40
CA LEU A 257 6.98 -33.66 -18.09
C LEU A 257 7.49 -32.97 -16.82
N THR A 258 7.86 -33.72 -15.77
CA THR A 258 8.41 -33.13 -14.54
C THR A 258 9.79 -32.53 -14.77
N ILE A 259 10.64 -33.15 -15.59
CA ILE A 259 11.94 -32.58 -16.00
C ILE A 259 11.73 -31.29 -16.83
N PHE A 260 10.79 -31.30 -17.77
CA PHE A 260 10.51 -30.13 -18.60
C PHE A 260 9.93 -28.97 -17.77
N LEU A 261 9.00 -29.27 -16.85
CA LEU A 261 8.43 -28.29 -15.92
C LEU A 261 9.51 -27.75 -14.98
N SER A 262 10.32 -28.61 -14.34
CA SER A 262 11.40 -28.17 -13.45
C SER A 262 12.45 -27.32 -14.17
N HIS A 263 12.81 -27.65 -15.41
CA HIS A 263 13.73 -26.83 -16.20
C HIS A 263 13.09 -25.48 -16.59
N HIS A 264 11.81 -25.49 -16.97
CA HIS A 264 11.06 -24.27 -17.28
C HIS A 264 10.89 -23.37 -16.04
N TYR A 265 10.65 -23.95 -14.87
CA TYR A 265 10.61 -23.22 -13.60
C TYR A 265 11.99 -22.68 -13.24
N PHE A 266 13.05 -23.47 -13.39
CA PHE A 266 14.42 -23.03 -13.06
C PHE A 266 14.90 -21.88 -13.95
N LEU A 267 14.58 -21.89 -15.24
CA LEU A 267 14.96 -20.82 -16.17
C LEU A 267 14.13 -19.53 -16.00
N ASN A 268 12.93 -19.62 -15.43
CA ASN A 268 12.03 -18.47 -15.24
C ASN A 268 11.96 -17.96 -13.79
N SER A 269 12.75 -18.54 -12.88
CA SER A 269 12.86 -18.02 -11.51
C SER A 269 13.46 -16.61 -11.54
N PRO A 270 12.79 -15.61 -10.93
CA PRO A 270 13.34 -14.26 -10.84
C PRO A 270 14.69 -14.32 -10.12
N SER A 271 15.69 -13.66 -10.69
CA SER A 271 16.98 -13.52 -10.02
C SER A 271 16.78 -12.62 -8.80
N PRO A 272 17.23 -13.02 -7.60
CA PRO A 272 17.03 -12.23 -6.41
C PRO A 272 17.72 -10.87 -6.56
N SER A 273 17.09 -9.83 -6.03
CA SER A 273 17.70 -8.50 -5.97
C SER A 273 18.84 -8.52 -4.94
N ILE A 274 20.01 -8.00 -5.28
CA ILE A 274 21.20 -8.05 -4.43
C ILE A 274 21.78 -6.65 -4.27
N LEU A 275 21.89 -6.18 -3.04
CA LEU A 275 22.67 -4.99 -2.71
C LEU A 275 24.13 -5.39 -2.48
N LYS A 276 25.05 -4.80 -3.23
CA LYS A 276 26.50 -4.94 -3.03
C LYS A 276 27.06 -3.64 -2.48
N SER A 277 27.66 -3.68 -1.30
CA SER A 277 28.35 -2.56 -0.68
C SER A 277 29.84 -2.87 -0.54
N THR A 278 30.68 -1.94 -0.99
CA THR A 278 32.14 -2.04 -0.83
C THR A 278 32.56 -1.08 0.28
N LEU A 279 33.20 -1.62 1.31
CA LEU A 279 33.62 -0.91 2.52
C LEU A 279 35.15 -0.77 2.53
N SER A 280 35.65 0.36 3.00
CA SER A 280 37.07 0.67 3.18
C SER A 280 37.23 1.64 4.34
N ASP A 281 38.23 1.43 5.20
CA ASP A 281 38.50 2.30 6.36
C ASP A 281 38.82 3.75 5.94
N SER A 282 39.34 3.93 4.73
CA SER A 282 39.63 5.26 4.15
C SER A 282 38.43 5.91 3.45
N GLY A 283 37.33 5.17 3.28
CA GLY A 283 36.18 5.57 2.46
C GLY A 283 36.47 5.65 0.95
N ILE A 284 37.69 5.27 0.54
CA ILE A 284 38.17 5.19 -0.85
C ILE A 284 38.34 3.72 -1.20
N CYS A 285 37.83 3.29 -2.35
CA CYS A 285 37.97 1.90 -2.76
C CYS A 285 39.41 1.64 -3.20
N ASP A 286 40.17 0.94 -2.36
CA ASP A 286 41.52 0.46 -2.63
C ASP A 286 41.58 -1.07 -2.51
N HIS A 287 42.79 -1.62 -2.56
CA HIS A 287 43.04 -3.06 -2.48
C HIS A 287 42.72 -3.68 -1.11
N THR A 288 42.45 -2.86 -0.08
CA THR A 288 42.05 -3.31 1.27
C THR A 288 40.54 -3.33 1.46
N SER A 289 39.78 -2.90 0.45
CA SER A 289 38.33 -2.83 0.52
C SER A 289 37.67 -4.22 0.61
N PHE A 290 36.60 -4.31 1.40
CA PHE A 290 35.81 -5.51 1.62
C PHE A 290 34.43 -5.39 0.97
N GLN A 291 34.01 -6.42 0.24
CA GLN A 291 32.69 -6.47 -0.38
C GLN A 291 31.70 -7.25 0.49
N GLN A 292 30.57 -6.63 0.77
CA GLN A 292 29.42 -7.27 1.41
C GLN A 292 28.25 -7.32 0.42
N SER A 293 27.55 -8.45 0.38
CA SER A 293 26.34 -8.63 -0.44
C SER A 293 25.18 -8.99 0.45
N ASN A 294 24.04 -8.30 0.30
CA ASN A 294 22.81 -8.60 0.99
C ASN A 294 21.72 -8.89 -0.03
N THR A 295 21.05 -10.03 0.12
CA THR A 295 19.84 -10.35 -0.65
C THR A 295 18.70 -9.46 -0.16
N LEU A 296 17.97 -8.88 -1.09
CA LEU A 296 16.80 -8.06 -0.83
C LEU A 296 15.56 -8.93 -1.05
N ASP A 297 14.69 -8.99 -0.05
CA ASP A 297 13.41 -9.71 -0.12
C ASP A 297 12.50 -9.14 -1.22
N ASP A 298 11.54 -9.94 -1.69
CA ASP A 298 10.68 -9.58 -2.81
C ASP A 298 9.85 -8.29 -2.55
N LEU A 299 9.71 -7.52 -3.63
CA LEU A 299 9.06 -6.19 -3.74
C LEU A 299 7.56 -6.25 -3.35
N PRO A 300 6.95 -5.14 -2.85
CA PRO A 300 7.00 -3.82 -3.49
C PRO A 300 7.84 -2.74 -2.80
N ILE A 301 8.11 -2.86 -1.49
CA ILE A 301 8.93 -1.90 -0.72
C ILE A 301 9.98 -2.66 0.07
N VAL A 302 11.26 -2.40 -0.22
CA VAL A 302 12.37 -2.99 0.50
C VAL A 302 13.13 -1.93 1.28
N THR A 303 13.43 -2.18 2.56
CA THR A 303 14.30 -1.30 3.36
C THR A 303 15.73 -1.83 3.33
N LEU A 304 16.69 -1.00 2.90
CA LEU A 304 18.10 -1.38 2.90
C LEU A 304 18.67 -1.43 4.33
N PRO A 305 19.66 -2.31 4.59
CA PRO A 305 20.38 -2.29 5.85
C PRO A 305 21.05 -0.93 6.09
N LYS A 306 21.19 -0.55 7.35
CA LYS A 306 21.86 0.69 7.75
C LYS A 306 23.35 0.58 7.40
N LEU A 307 23.83 1.42 6.50
CA LEU A 307 25.24 1.46 6.06
C LEU A 307 25.91 2.74 6.58
N SER A 308 27.16 2.65 7.05
CA SER A 308 27.94 3.85 7.44
C SER A 308 28.60 4.49 6.22
N LEU A 309 28.38 5.78 6.03
CA LEU A 309 28.97 6.63 5.00
C LEU A 309 30.47 6.81 5.15
N SER A 310 30.98 6.72 6.37
CA SER A 310 32.41 6.91 6.66
C SER A 310 33.26 5.82 6.03
N THR A 311 32.75 4.59 6.00
CA THR A 311 33.46 3.42 5.46
C THR A 311 32.96 2.98 4.09
N LEU A 312 31.78 3.43 3.65
CA LEU A 312 31.24 3.05 2.35
C LEU A 312 31.96 3.79 1.21
N CYS A 313 32.57 3.03 0.29
CA CYS A 313 33.28 3.58 -0.86
C CYS A 313 32.55 3.34 -2.19
N GLU A 314 31.75 2.27 -2.28
CA GLU A 314 30.91 1.98 -3.45
C GLU A 314 29.61 1.28 -3.05
N LEU A 315 28.51 1.60 -3.75
CA LEU A 315 27.22 0.95 -3.58
C LEU A 315 26.63 0.58 -4.94
N LYS A 316 26.30 -0.70 -5.13
CA LYS A 316 25.77 -1.27 -6.35
C LYS A 316 24.52 -2.09 -6.06
N LEU A 317 23.57 -2.05 -6.99
CA LEU A 317 22.32 -2.80 -6.89
C LEU A 317 22.17 -3.73 -8.08
N GLY A 318 22.21 -5.04 -7.84
CA GLY A 318 21.84 -6.07 -8.80
C GLY A 318 20.33 -6.28 -8.78
N LEU A 319 19.67 -6.11 -9.92
CA LEU A 319 18.23 -6.28 -10.08
C LEU A 319 17.92 -7.25 -11.22
N ASP A 320 16.69 -7.75 -11.25
CA ASP A 320 16.15 -8.48 -12.40
C ASP A 320 16.33 -7.67 -13.70
N ASN A 321 16.65 -8.36 -14.80
CA ASN A 321 16.76 -7.80 -16.15
C ASN A 321 15.46 -7.22 -16.70
N LYS A 322 14.31 -7.51 -16.08
CA LYS A 322 13.03 -6.85 -16.34
C LYS A 322 13.05 -5.38 -16.00
N ILE A 323 13.82 -4.96 -15.00
CA ILE A 323 13.95 -3.54 -14.62
C ILE A 323 14.73 -2.79 -15.71
N LYS A 324 14.09 -1.78 -16.31
CA LYS A 324 14.63 -0.97 -17.40
C LYS A 324 15.13 0.39 -16.94
N SER A 325 14.60 0.92 -15.86
CA SER A 325 15.04 2.20 -15.31
C SER A 325 15.06 2.19 -13.79
N VAL A 326 16.06 2.87 -13.23
CA VAL A 326 16.22 3.08 -11.79
C VAL A 326 16.55 4.54 -11.52
N TRP A 327 15.71 5.22 -10.74
CA TRP A 327 15.93 6.60 -10.31
C TRP A 327 16.15 6.66 -8.82
N LEU A 328 17.03 7.54 -8.36
CA LEU A 328 17.25 7.85 -6.96
C LEU A 328 16.63 9.21 -6.64
N VAL A 329 15.85 9.26 -5.58
CA VAL A 329 15.36 10.51 -4.98
C VAL A 329 15.94 10.61 -3.56
N SER A 330 16.74 11.64 -3.30
CA SER A 330 17.28 11.88 -1.96
C SER A 330 16.31 12.65 -1.06
N ASP A 331 16.55 12.62 0.25
CA ASP A 331 15.89 13.46 1.26
C ASP A 331 15.92 14.96 0.97
N SER A 332 16.94 15.43 0.24
CA SER A 332 17.08 16.82 -0.20
C SER A 332 16.29 17.13 -1.47
N GLY A 333 15.57 16.16 -2.04
CA GLY A 333 14.83 16.30 -3.30
C GLY A 333 15.70 16.20 -4.54
N ALA A 334 16.95 15.72 -4.43
CA ALA A 334 17.78 15.49 -5.60
C ALA A 334 17.26 14.25 -6.34
N LEU A 335 16.97 14.40 -7.63
CA LEU A 335 16.56 13.32 -8.51
C LEU A 335 17.73 12.95 -9.42
N VAL A 336 18.13 11.67 -9.40
CA VAL A 336 19.26 11.15 -10.18
C VAL A 336 18.84 9.90 -10.93
N ARG A 337 19.00 9.90 -12.26
CA ARG A 337 18.87 8.69 -13.06
C ARG A 337 20.13 7.84 -12.89
N LEU A 338 19.98 6.58 -12.46
CA LEU A 338 21.12 5.68 -12.31
C LEU A 338 21.53 5.11 -13.67
N ALA A 339 22.84 4.93 -13.85
CA ALA A 339 23.39 4.21 -15.00
C ALA A 339 23.49 2.71 -14.68
N LYS A 340 23.10 1.87 -15.64
CA LYS A 340 23.35 0.43 -15.57
C LYS A 340 24.76 0.17 -16.08
N LEU A 341 25.62 -0.37 -15.22
CA LEU A 341 26.96 -0.85 -15.54
C LEU A 341 26.95 -2.36 -15.49
N GLU A 342 27.12 -2.99 -16.66
CA GLU A 342 27.01 -4.45 -16.84
C GLU A 342 25.66 -4.97 -16.32
N ASN A 343 25.65 -5.66 -15.18
CA ASN A 343 24.47 -6.24 -14.53
C ASN A 343 24.14 -5.56 -13.18
N SER A 344 24.65 -4.35 -12.93
CA SER A 344 24.39 -3.62 -11.69
C SER A 344 24.10 -2.14 -11.93
N TRP A 345 23.26 -1.56 -11.08
CA TRP A 345 22.99 -0.14 -11.04
C TRP A 345 23.88 0.50 -9.99
N GLN A 346 24.69 1.48 -10.40
CA GLN A 346 25.57 2.19 -9.48
C GLN A 346 24.77 3.26 -8.74
N ILE A 347 24.78 3.20 -7.41
CA ILE A 347 24.15 4.19 -6.55
C ILE A 347 25.22 5.22 -6.17
N PRO A 348 25.08 6.50 -6.59
CA PRO A 348 26.05 7.52 -6.26
C PRO A 348 26.07 7.79 -4.75
N LEU A 349 27.26 7.93 -4.20
CA LEU A 349 27.43 8.35 -2.81
C LEU A 349 27.33 9.88 -2.72
N PRO A 350 26.74 10.42 -1.65
CA PRO A 350 26.63 11.87 -1.47
C PRO A 350 28.02 12.50 -1.24
N ASP A 351 28.23 13.69 -1.80
CA ASP A 351 29.47 14.46 -1.59
C ASP A 351 29.68 14.80 -0.11
N ASN A 352 28.59 15.16 0.58
CA ASN A 352 28.61 15.41 2.02
C ASN A 352 28.33 14.13 2.80
N ARG A 353 29.40 13.47 3.23
CA ARG A 353 29.35 12.25 4.05
C ARG A 353 29.27 12.51 5.57
N ARG A 354 29.10 13.76 6.01
CA ARG A 354 29.06 14.13 7.44
C ARG A 354 27.67 14.09 8.06
N ILE A 355 26.66 13.76 7.28
CA ILE A 355 25.26 13.73 7.69
C ILE A 355 24.62 12.44 7.21
N THR A 356 23.68 11.95 8.02
CA THR A 356 22.86 10.80 7.64
C THR A 356 21.94 11.21 6.48
N ARG A 357 21.84 10.36 5.46
CA ARG A 357 21.04 10.60 4.26
C ARG A 357 20.02 9.49 4.07
N ASN A 358 18.77 9.89 3.85
CA ASN A 358 17.72 8.99 3.38
C ASN A 358 17.58 9.13 1.86
N PHE A 359 17.27 8.02 1.20
CA PHE A 359 16.97 8.03 -0.23
C PHE A 359 15.95 6.96 -0.58
N THR A 360 15.22 7.18 -1.66
CA THR A 360 14.29 6.21 -2.25
C THR A 360 14.75 5.92 -3.66
N LEU A 361 14.91 4.64 -4.00
CA LEU A 361 15.09 4.18 -5.37
C LEU A 361 13.72 3.81 -5.93
N VAL A 362 13.45 4.30 -7.13
CA VAL A 362 12.27 3.94 -7.90
C VAL A 362 12.70 3.00 -9.01
N LEU A 363 12.14 1.80 -9.03
CA LEU A 363 12.43 0.76 -9.99
C LEU A 363 11.26 0.65 -10.97
N SER A 364 11.54 0.66 -12.26
CA SER A 364 10.50 0.50 -13.27
C SER A 364 10.88 -0.50 -14.36
N GLU A 365 9.90 -1.32 -14.74
CA GLU A 365 10.00 -2.23 -15.90
C GLU A 365 9.85 -1.48 -17.24
N ARG A 366 9.43 -0.21 -17.21
CA ARG A 366 9.42 0.68 -18.38
C ARG A 366 10.65 1.60 -18.39
N TYR A 367 10.96 2.09 -19.57
CA TYR A 367 11.91 3.18 -19.73
C TYR A 367 11.23 4.47 -19.26
N LEU A 368 11.81 5.14 -18.28
CA LEU A 368 11.40 6.48 -17.88
C LEU A 368 12.26 7.48 -18.66
N ASP A 369 11.63 8.37 -19.42
CA ASP A 369 12.30 9.27 -20.34
C ASP A 369 12.63 10.64 -19.70
N GLU A 370 13.09 11.59 -20.52
CA GLU A 370 13.45 12.92 -20.03
C GLU A 370 12.21 13.76 -19.66
N ALA A 371 11.07 13.53 -20.32
CA ALA A 371 9.83 14.23 -19.99
C ALA A 371 9.31 13.79 -18.61
N ASP A 372 9.35 12.48 -18.34
CA ASP A 372 9.08 11.93 -17.00
C ASP A 372 9.99 12.58 -15.95
N HIS A 373 11.28 12.71 -16.26
CA HIS A 373 12.30 13.23 -15.33
C HIS A 373 12.04 14.71 -15.00
N GLN A 374 11.75 15.52 -16.02
CA GLN A 374 11.42 16.93 -15.85
C GLN A 374 10.11 17.13 -15.09
N SER A 375 9.10 16.31 -15.38
CA SER A 375 7.81 16.35 -14.70
C SER A 375 7.96 16.01 -13.21
N LEU A 376 8.65 14.92 -12.87
CA LEU A 376 8.90 14.55 -11.47
C LEU A 376 9.75 15.61 -10.74
N ASN A 377 10.79 16.15 -11.38
CA ASN A 377 11.60 17.21 -10.78
C ASN A 377 10.78 18.48 -10.50
N THR A 378 9.85 18.83 -11.39
CA THR A 378 8.93 19.97 -11.21
C THR A 378 7.98 19.72 -10.05
N TYR A 379 7.43 18.50 -9.96
CA TYR A 379 6.62 18.06 -8.84
C TYR A 379 7.38 18.20 -7.51
N LEU A 380 8.58 17.62 -7.39
CA LEU A 380 9.39 17.69 -6.17
C LEU A 380 9.69 19.14 -5.76
N ARG A 381 10.03 20.02 -6.70
CA ARG A 381 10.28 21.45 -6.41
C ARG A 381 9.04 22.18 -5.92
N THR A 382 7.88 21.88 -6.49
CA THR A 382 6.61 22.51 -6.10
C THR A 382 6.22 22.06 -4.69
N THR A 383 6.35 20.78 -4.40
CA THR A 383 6.14 20.22 -3.07
C THR A 383 7.09 20.83 -2.02
N ALA A 384 8.38 21.02 -2.37
CA ALA A 384 9.34 21.72 -1.51
C ALA A 384 8.92 23.15 -1.16
N LYS A 385 8.36 23.91 -2.12
CA LYS A 385 7.86 25.27 -1.89
C LYS A 385 6.65 25.27 -0.97
N GLY A 386 5.74 24.30 -1.13
CA GLY A 386 4.61 24.10 -0.22
C GLY A 386 5.08 23.91 1.23
N PHE A 387 6.09 23.07 1.46
CA PHE A 387 6.64 22.87 2.81
C PHE A 387 7.23 24.14 3.45
N GLN A 388 7.82 25.05 2.64
CA GLN A 388 8.36 26.31 3.14
C GLN A 388 7.27 27.30 3.56
N GLN A 389 6.12 27.31 2.86
CA GLN A 389 5.02 28.21 3.17
C GLN A 389 4.27 27.83 4.46
N VAL A 390 4.31 26.55 4.84
CA VAL A 390 3.66 26.02 6.05
C VAL A 390 4.58 26.06 7.29
N GLY A 391 5.80 26.62 7.17
CA GLY A 391 6.68 26.85 8.32
C GLY A 391 7.37 25.61 8.88
N PHE A 392 7.59 24.55 8.09
CA PHE A 392 8.40 23.41 8.52
C PHE A 392 9.90 23.79 8.64
N VAL A 393 10.37 23.92 9.89
CA VAL A 393 11.73 24.40 10.25
C VAL A 393 12.81 23.31 10.17
N ASP A 394 12.45 22.02 10.24
CA ASP A 394 13.44 20.94 10.14
C ASP A 394 13.40 20.25 8.76
N THR A 395 14.57 20.04 8.17
CA THR A 395 14.73 19.86 6.71
C THR A 395 15.32 18.51 6.30
N SER A 396 15.62 17.63 7.24
CA SER A 396 16.32 16.36 6.98
C SER A 396 15.44 15.20 6.51
N GLU A 397 14.12 15.37 6.40
CA GLU A 397 13.18 14.29 6.00
C GLU A 397 12.08 14.78 5.04
N ARG A 398 12.44 15.63 4.07
CA ARG A 398 11.44 16.32 3.21
C ARG A 398 10.89 15.47 2.05
N PHE A 399 11.67 14.52 1.55
CA PHE A 399 11.29 13.70 0.41
C PHE A 399 11.46 12.23 0.75
N ASP A 400 10.35 11.62 1.16
CA ASP A 400 10.22 10.21 1.46
C ASP A 400 9.31 9.51 0.45
N LEU A 401 9.07 8.21 0.67
CA LEU A 401 8.18 7.44 -0.18
C LEU A 401 6.75 8.03 -0.25
N ALA A 402 6.24 8.59 0.85
CA ALA A 402 4.90 9.19 0.88
C ALA A 402 4.84 10.44 -0.01
N THR A 403 5.95 11.15 -0.14
CA THR A 403 6.05 12.32 -1.01
C THR A 403 6.18 11.93 -2.48
N ILE A 404 6.88 10.85 -2.79
CA ILE A 404 7.23 10.49 -4.19
C ILE A 404 6.16 9.60 -4.84
N SER A 405 5.59 8.66 -4.08
CA SER A 405 4.66 7.67 -4.62
C SER A 405 3.40 8.26 -5.31
N PRO A 406 2.79 9.38 -4.85
CA PRO A 406 1.61 9.93 -5.49
C PRO A 406 1.83 10.33 -6.95
N TRP A 407 3.01 10.88 -7.29
CA TRP A 407 3.33 11.26 -8.67
C TRP A 407 3.33 10.04 -9.60
N PHE A 408 3.94 8.93 -9.17
CA PHE A 408 3.97 7.70 -9.97
C PHE A 408 2.58 7.06 -10.10
N SER A 409 1.75 7.15 -9.06
CA SER A 409 0.36 6.70 -9.10
C SER A 409 -0.49 7.50 -10.09
N GLN A 410 -0.32 8.83 -10.14
CA GLN A 410 -1.03 9.69 -11.09
C GLN A 410 -0.72 9.34 -12.54
N GLN A 411 0.53 8.95 -12.82
CA GLN A 411 0.93 8.55 -14.17
C GLN A 411 0.52 7.11 -14.53
N SER A 412 -0.13 6.37 -13.62
CA SER A 412 -0.46 4.95 -13.77
C SER A 412 0.77 4.06 -14.01
N TYR A 413 1.92 4.43 -13.42
CA TYR A 413 3.17 3.66 -13.58
C TYR A 413 3.23 2.54 -12.55
N SER A 414 3.46 1.31 -13.02
CA SER A 414 3.86 0.21 -12.13
C SER A 414 5.34 0.39 -11.79
N VAL A 415 5.59 0.78 -10.54
CA VAL A 415 6.94 0.97 -10.00
C VAL A 415 7.06 0.26 -8.66
N ASN A 416 8.26 -0.21 -8.37
CA ASN A 416 8.64 -0.72 -7.06
C ASN A 416 9.58 0.25 -6.38
N PHE A 417 9.61 0.25 -5.05
CA PHE A 417 10.41 1.19 -4.28
C PHE A 417 11.41 0.46 -3.39
N ILE A 418 12.61 1.01 -3.27
CA ILE A 418 13.60 0.59 -2.27
C ILE A 418 13.96 1.83 -1.45
N VAL A 419 13.77 1.77 -0.14
CA VAL A 419 14.09 2.86 0.78
C VAL A 419 15.42 2.54 1.47
N GLY A 420 16.34 3.49 1.45
CA GLY A 420 17.67 3.33 2.03
C GLY A 420 18.04 4.44 2.99
N LYS A 421 18.87 4.10 3.98
CA LYS A 421 19.45 5.03 4.95
C LYS A 421 20.96 4.85 5.04
N LEU A 422 21.68 5.88 4.63
CA LEU A 422 23.13 5.98 4.76
C LEU A 422 23.43 6.80 6.02
N SER A 423 23.96 6.18 7.06
CA SER A 423 24.22 6.83 8.35
C SER A 423 25.65 7.32 8.46
N LEU A 424 25.89 8.32 9.31
CA LEU A 424 27.26 8.70 9.66
C LEU A 424 27.94 7.53 10.40
#